data_AF-A0A946FJ34-F1
#
_entry.id   AF-A0A946FJ34-F1
#
_cell.length_a   1.000
_cell.length_b   1.000
_cell.length_c   1.000
_cell.angle_alpha   90.00
_cell.angle_beta   90.00
_cell.angle_gamma   90.00
#
_symmetry.space_group_name_H-M   'P 1'
#
loop_
_entity.id
_entity.type
_entity.pdbx_description
1 polymer ?
#
loop_
_entity_poly.entity_id
_entity_poly.type
_entity_poly.pdbx_seq_one_letter_code
_entity_poly.pdbx_strand_id
1 'polypeptide(L)' 'MQDTPSHQQSPHILTPQGWHDYQLLDSGHGRKLESVGGYRFIRPEPQAFWAPFLSDEEWQKPAGVFITGSRDQ' A
#
# COMPACT_ATOMS: atom_id res chain seq x y z
N MET A 1 -7.46 -45.74 14.89
CA MET A 1 -6.54 -44.72 14.36
C MET A 1 -7.08 -44.34 12.99
N GLN A 2 -7.71 -43.17 12.87
CA GLN A 2 -8.20 -42.65 11.58
C GLN A 2 -7.18 -41.63 11.11
N ASP A 3 -6.55 -41.91 9.96
CA ASP A 3 -5.64 -40.98 9.30
C ASP A 3 -6.44 -39.79 8.77
N THR A 4 -6.32 -38.65 9.44
CA THR A 4 -6.89 -37.38 8.98
C THR A 4 -6.11 -36.94 7.73
N PRO A 5 -6.76 -36.65 6.59
CA PRO A 5 -6.06 -36.15 5.42
C PRO A 5 -5.47 -34.77 5.74
N SER A 6 -4.15 -34.65 5.65
CA SER A 6 -3.44 -33.38 5.72
C SER A 6 -3.83 -32.54 4.52
N HIS A 7 -4.71 -31.55 4.71
CA HIS A 7 -4.97 -30.52 3.71
C HIS A 7 -3.74 -29.60 3.61
N GLN A 8 -2.72 -30.03 2.86
CA GLN A 8 -1.64 -29.16 2.44
C GLN A 8 -2.12 -28.23 1.31
N GLN A 9 -2.89 -27.20 1.65
CA GLN A 9 -3.10 -26.08 0.74
C GLN A 9 -2.04 -25.02 1.03
N SER A 10 -1.18 -24.75 0.05
CA SER A 10 -0.23 -23.64 0.11
C SER A 10 -0.98 -22.30 -0.01
N PRO A 11 -0.46 -21.23 0.60
CA PRO A 11 -1.06 -19.92 0.45
C PRO A 11 -0.97 -19.47 -1.01
N HIS A 12 -2.12 -19.13 -1.59
CA HIS A 12 -2.18 -18.51 -2.90
C HIS A 12 -2.11 -16.99 -2.74
N ILE A 13 -1.04 -16.39 -3.25
CA ILE A 13 -0.90 -14.94 -3.30
C ILE A 13 -1.63 -14.43 -4.54
N LEU A 14 -2.69 -13.67 -4.34
CA LEU A 14 -3.39 -12.98 -5.41
C LEU A 14 -2.82 -11.58 -5.56
N THR A 15 -2.43 -11.23 -6.79
CA THR A 15 -1.99 -9.87 -7.13
C THR A 15 -3.01 -9.23 -8.07
N PRO A 16 -3.34 -7.94 -7.87
CA PRO A 16 -4.24 -7.24 -8.78
C PRO A 16 -3.60 -7.15 -10.17
N GLN A 17 -4.40 -7.37 -11.22
CA GLN A 17 -3.99 -7.26 -12.61
C GLN A 17 -4.91 -6.30 -13.36
N GLY A 18 -4.35 -5.58 -14.36
CA GLY A 18 -5.13 -4.78 -15.30
C GLY A 18 -5.78 -3.51 -14.72
N TRP A 19 -5.24 -2.98 -13.62
CA TRP A 19 -5.72 -1.71 -13.05
C TRP A 19 -5.13 -0.55 -13.84
N HIS A 20 -5.98 0.25 -14.48
CA HIS A 20 -5.56 1.40 -15.29
C HIS A 20 -5.68 2.71 -14.49
N ASP A 21 -6.66 2.79 -13.60
CA ASP A 21 -6.96 4.01 -12.84
C ASP A 21 -6.27 4.05 -11.47
N TYR A 22 -5.52 3.02 -11.10
CA TYR A 22 -4.79 2.98 -9.84
C TYR A 22 -3.38 2.43 -10.02
N GLN A 23 -2.42 3.09 -9.40
CA GLN A 23 -1.05 2.60 -9.28
C GLN A 23 -0.47 2.98 -7.91
N LEU A 24 0.15 2.01 -7.23
CA LEU A 24 1.07 2.30 -6.14
C LEU A 24 2.39 2.78 -6.76
N LEU A 25 2.73 4.05 -6.55
CA LEU A 25 3.93 4.66 -7.13
C LEU A 25 5.16 4.39 -6.26
N ASP A 26 5.02 4.54 -4.94
CA ASP A 26 6.10 4.34 -3.98
C ASP A 26 5.54 4.12 -2.56
N SER A 27 6.38 3.60 -1.66
CA SER A 27 6.02 3.40 -0.25
C SER A 27 7.25 3.42 0.65
N GLY A 28 7.08 3.89 1.87
CA GLY A 28 8.12 3.88 2.89
C GLY A 28 7.86 4.92 3.97
N HIS A 29 8.63 4.84 5.05
CA HIS A 29 8.50 5.69 6.24
C HIS A 29 7.06 5.80 6.75
N GLY A 30 6.32 4.68 6.75
CA GLY A 30 4.94 4.63 7.23
C GLY A 30 3.91 5.28 6.31
N ARG A 31 4.24 5.50 5.03
CA ARG A 31 3.38 6.17 4.04
C ARG A 31 3.43 5.46 2.69
N LYS A 32 2.42 5.73 1.86
CA LYS A 32 2.38 5.34 0.45
C LYS A 32 1.98 6.50 -0.45
N LEU A 33 2.55 6.52 -1.65
CA LEU A 33 2.23 7.44 -2.74
C LEU A 33 1.44 6.67 -3.80
N GLU A 34 0.21 7.08 -4.04
CA GLU A 34 -0.71 6.42 -4.97
C GLU A 34 -1.08 7.37 -6.11
N SER A 35 -1.21 6.85 -7.33
CA SER A 35 -1.93 7.51 -8.42
C SER A 35 -3.33 6.93 -8.51
N VAL A 36 -4.36 7.77 -8.45
CA VAL A 36 -5.77 7.40 -8.55
C VAL A 36 -6.44 8.30 -9.57
N GLY A 37 -6.85 7.76 -10.72
CA GLY A 37 -7.45 8.52 -11.82
C GLY A 37 -6.58 9.68 -12.31
N GLY A 38 -5.25 9.54 -12.26
CA GLY A 38 -4.29 10.59 -12.61
C GLY A 38 -3.93 11.56 -11.49
N TYR A 39 -4.59 11.50 -10.33
CA TYR A 39 -4.26 12.32 -9.16
C TYR A 39 -3.34 11.58 -8.19
N ARG A 40 -2.33 12.29 -7.66
CA ARG A 40 -1.39 11.71 -6.69
C ARG A 40 -1.86 11.93 -5.25
N PHE A 41 -1.85 10.90 -4.41
CA PHE A 41 -2.21 11.02 -2.99
C PHE A 41 -1.14 10.42 -2.11
N ILE A 42 -0.89 11.06 -0.96
CA ILE A 42 -0.08 10.48 0.12
C ILE A 42 -1.02 9.97 1.21
N ARG A 43 -0.89 8.70 1.57
CA ARG A 43 -1.67 8.09 2.64
C ARG A 43 -0.79 7.43 3.70
N PRO A 44 -1.26 7.36 4.96
CA PRO A 44 -0.63 6.55 5.99
C PRO A 44 -0.65 5.08 5.57
N GLU A 45 0.48 4.41 5.73
CA GLU A 45 0.66 2.98 5.53
C GLU A 45 1.60 2.45 6.62
N PRO A 46 1.08 2.14 7.82
CA PRO A 46 1.91 1.80 8.98
C PRO A 46 2.84 0.60 8.77
N GLN A 47 2.54 -0.27 7.80
CA GLN A 47 3.34 -1.46 7.51
C GLN A 47 4.51 -1.18 6.54
N ALA A 48 4.56 -0.01 5.90
CA ALA A 48 5.66 0.39 5.03
C ALA A 48 6.87 0.90 5.83
N PHE A 49 7.51 0.00 6.57
CA PHE A 49 8.63 0.31 7.47
C PHE A 49 9.95 0.65 6.74
N TRP A 50 10.04 0.33 5.45
CA TRP A 50 11.24 0.56 4.64
C TRP A 50 11.39 2.02 4.21
N ALA A 51 12.55 2.36 3.64
CA ALA A 51 12.76 3.65 3.00
C ALA A 51 12.04 3.71 1.63
N PRO A 52 11.44 4.85 1.26
CA PRO A 52 10.95 5.09 -0.09
C PRO A 52 12.06 4.91 -1.13
N PHE A 53 11.71 4.45 -2.32
CA PHE A 53 12.66 4.33 -3.42
C PHE A 53 12.83 5.65 -4.19
N LEU A 54 11.75 6.41 -4.35
CA LEU A 54 11.77 7.69 -5.06
C LEU A 54 12.41 8.79 -4.21
N SER A 55 12.89 9.84 -4.88
CA SER A 55 13.38 11.04 -4.21
C SER A 55 12.24 11.77 -3.50
N ASP A 56 12.57 12.58 -2.50
CA ASP A 56 11.59 13.43 -1.80
C ASP A 56 10.83 14.35 -2.77
N GLU A 57 11.45 14.79 -3.87
CA GLU A 57 10.82 15.64 -4.88
C GLU A 57 9.58 14.99 -5.52
N GLU A 58 9.62 13.68 -5.79
CA GLU A 58 8.47 12.94 -6.35
C GLU A 58 7.26 12.92 -5.40
N TRP A 59 7.52 13.14 -4.10
CA TRP A 59 6.50 13.21 -3.05
C TRP A 59 5.99 14.65 -2.80
N GLN A 60 6.53 15.70 -3.42
CA GLN A 60 6.20 17.10 -3.07
C GLN A 60 4.94 17.68 -3.73
N LYS A 61 4.34 17.02 -4.72
CA LYS A 61 3.17 17.53 -5.46
C LYS A 61 1.95 16.60 -5.44
N PRO A 62 1.48 16.14 -4.28
CA PRO A 62 0.24 15.38 -4.22
C PRO A 62 -0.97 16.30 -4.45
N ALA A 63 -2.02 15.75 -5.06
CA ALA A 63 -3.35 16.34 -5.06
C ALA A 63 -3.98 16.33 -3.65
N GLY A 64 -3.55 15.43 -2.76
CA GLY A 64 -3.98 15.42 -1.37
C GLY A 64 -3.09 14.58 -0.45
N VAL A 65 -3.06 14.95 0.82
CA VAL A 65 -2.35 14.22 1.88
C VAL A 65 -3.35 13.86 2.97
N PHE A 66 -3.43 12.58 3.30
CA PHE A 66 -4.28 12.09 4.38
C PHE A 66 -3.47 12.08 5.67
N ILE A 67 -3.92 12.86 6.65
CA ILE A 67 -3.31 12.89 7.98
C ILE A 67 -4.11 11.93 8.86
N THR A 68 -3.44 11.01 9.55
CA THR A 68 -4.10 10.22 10.58
C THR A 68 -4.55 11.16 11.69
N GLY A 69 -5.86 11.37 11.82
CA GLY A 69 -6.43 11.82 13.09
C GLY A 69 -6.62 10.59 13.96
N SER A 70 -5.77 10.37 14.96
CA SER A 70 -6.35 9.95 16.22
C SER A 70 -7.32 11.07 16.58
N ARG A 71 -8.59 10.71 16.70
CA ARG A 71 -9.55 11.56 17.37
C ARG A 71 -9.07 11.63 18.82
N ASP A 72 -8.23 12.60 19.13
CA ASP A 72 -7.88 12.92 20.50
C ASP A 72 -9.07 13.71 21.09
N GLN A 73 -10.04 12.96 21.62
CA GLN A 73 -10.94 13.38 22.69
C GLN A 73 -10.85 12.37 23.82
#